data_AF-A0A2V8SWL1-F1
#
_entry.id   AF-A0A2V8SWL1-F1
#
_cell.length_a   1.000
_cell.length_b   1.000
_cell.length_c   1.000
_cell.angle_alpha   90.00
_cell.angle_beta   90.00
_cell.angle_gamma   90.00
#
_symmetry.space_group_name_H-M   'P 1'
#
loop_
_entity.id
_entity.type
_entity.pdbx_description
1 polymer ?
#
loop_
_entity_poly.entity_id
_entity_poly.type
_entity_poly.pdbx_seq_one_letter_code
_entity_poly.pdbx_strand_id
1 'polypeptide(L)'
;MCFGEGSRQADRWVHRIAEELRAGDILNVIARLERMRPKSPEARESLNALIRYYRENASRMRYDEYLRLGYGIGSGAVESAHKQVVHARFRQAGMRWSEAGARRLLALRLLLLNEDWGLLNQLRMVRLAA
;
A
#
# COMPACT_ATOMS: atom_id res chain seq x y z
N MET A 1 -20.43 3.46 -13.68
CA MET A 1 -19.50 2.34 -13.99
C MET A 1 -20.01 1.59 -15.22
N CYS A 2 -19.14 1.02 -16.06
CA CYS A 2 -19.56 0.33 -17.32
C CYS A 2 -20.27 -1.01 -17.07
N PHE A 3 -20.11 -1.58 -15.88
CA PHE A 3 -20.80 -2.77 -15.40
C PHE A 3 -21.58 -2.37 -14.14
N GLY A 4 -22.73 -3.00 -13.88
CA GLY A 4 -23.52 -2.73 -12.69
C GLY A 4 -22.70 -2.97 -11.41
N GLU A 5 -22.88 -2.11 -10.41
CA GLU A 5 -22.20 -2.21 -9.11
C GLU A 5 -22.51 -3.55 -8.43
N GLY A 6 -21.48 -4.23 -7.90
CA GLY A 6 -21.62 -5.54 -7.26
C GLY A 6 -21.99 -6.71 -8.19
N SER A 7 -21.94 -6.51 -9.52
CA SER A 7 -22.24 -7.59 -10.46
C SER A 7 -21.06 -8.56 -10.62
N ARG A 8 -21.35 -9.86 -10.78
CA ARG A 8 -20.34 -10.88 -11.13
C ARG A 8 -19.53 -10.54 -12.39
N GLN A 9 -20.09 -9.72 -13.27
CA GLN A 9 -19.40 -9.23 -14.46
C GLN A 9 -18.35 -8.19 -14.11
N ALA A 10 -18.65 -7.27 -13.18
CA ALA A 10 -17.68 -6.30 -12.67
C ALA A 10 -16.53 -7.02 -11.96
N ASP A 11 -16.82 -8.01 -11.11
CA ASP A 11 -15.78 -8.76 -10.38
C ASP A 11 -14.82 -9.49 -11.33
N ARG A 12 -15.36 -10.20 -12.33
CA ARG A 12 -14.53 -10.87 -13.34
C ARG A 12 -13.67 -9.89 -14.14
N TRP A 13 -14.24 -8.72 -14.46
CA TRP A 13 -13.50 -7.68 -15.17
C TRP A 13 -12.36 -7.11 -14.31
N VAL A 14 -12.62 -6.78 -13.03
CA VAL A 14 -11.59 -6.32 -12.08
C VAL A 14 -10.51 -7.36 -11.91
N HIS A 15 -10.87 -8.63 -11.69
CA HIS A 15 -9.91 -9.72 -11.54
C HIS A 15 -8.99 -9.86 -12.77
N ARG A 16 -9.56 -9.79 -13.99
CA ARG A 16 -8.74 -9.85 -15.21
C ARG A 16 -7.76 -8.69 -15.30
N ILE A 17 -8.20 -7.46 -15.04
CA ILE A 17 -7.33 -6.28 -15.05
C ILE A 17 -6.23 -6.43 -13.99
N ALA A 18 -6.56 -6.92 -12.79
CA ALA A 18 -5.58 -7.13 -11.73
C ALA A 18 -4.51 -8.16 -12.11
N GLU A 19 -4.88 -9.27 -12.74
CA GLU A 19 -3.95 -10.28 -13.24
C GLU A 19 -3.01 -9.71 -14.32
N GLU A 20 -3.55 -8.96 -15.28
CA GLU A 20 -2.76 -8.31 -16.33
C GLU A 20 -1.76 -7.29 -15.76
N LEU A 21 -2.18 -6.50 -14.77
CA LEU A 21 -1.30 -5.57 -14.07
C LEU A 21 -0.19 -6.30 -13.31
N ARG A 22 -0.51 -7.41 -12.63
CA ARG A 22 0.50 -8.25 -11.95
C ARG A 22 1.51 -8.85 -12.93
N ALA A 23 1.08 -9.15 -14.14
CA ALA A 23 1.94 -9.61 -15.23
C ALA A 23 2.75 -8.49 -15.90
N GLY A 24 2.62 -7.23 -15.44
CA GLY A 24 3.34 -6.08 -15.99
C GLY A 24 2.72 -5.54 -17.30
N ASP A 25 1.53 -6.01 -17.69
CA ASP A 25 0.91 -5.71 -18.98
C ASP A 25 0.09 -4.39 -18.99
N ILE A 26 0.69 -3.34 -18.41
CA ILE A 26 0.04 -2.04 -18.22
C ILE A 26 -0.40 -1.38 -19.54
N LEU A 27 0.37 -1.56 -20.62
CA LEU A 27 0.08 -0.95 -21.91
C LEU A 27 -1.17 -1.57 -22.57
N ASN A 28 -1.32 -2.89 -22.52
CA ASN A 28 -2.52 -3.54 -23.05
C ASN A 28 -3.76 -3.23 -22.20
N VAL A 29 -3.60 -3.11 -20.87
CA VAL A 29 -4.66 -2.65 -19.97
C VAL A 29 -5.14 -1.27 -20.37
N ILE A 30 -4.23 -0.30 -20.55
CA ILE A 30 -4.55 1.06 -21.00
C ILE A 30 -5.27 1.03 -22.37
N ALA A 31 -4.73 0.32 -23.35
CA ALA A 31 -5.33 0.21 -24.68
C ALA A 31 -6.74 -0.41 -24.64
N ARG A 32 -7.00 -1.35 -23.72
CA ARG A 32 -8.33 -1.91 -23.52
C ARG A 32 -9.29 -0.91 -22.89
N LEU A 33 -8.85 -0.18 -21.87
CA LEU A 33 -9.65 0.87 -21.22
C LEU A 33 -10.06 1.95 -22.22
N GLU A 34 -9.16 2.35 -23.13
CA GLU A 34 -9.45 3.36 -24.17
C GLU A 34 -10.51 2.94 -25.19
N ARG A 35 -10.68 1.63 -25.39
CA ARG A 35 -11.74 1.08 -26.27
C ARG A 35 -13.10 1.05 -25.59
N MET A 36 -13.17 1.21 -24.26
CA MET A 36 -14.45 1.22 -23.55
C MET A 36 -15.27 2.47 -23.93
N ARG A 37 -16.59 2.28 -23.99
CA ARG A 37 -17.55 3.34 -24.32
C ARG A 37 -18.59 3.45 -23.20
N PRO A 38 -18.26 4.14 -22.10
CA PRO A 38 -19.19 4.35 -20.98
C PRO A 38 -20.44 5.13 -21.43
N LYS A 39 -21.60 4.69 -20.92
CA LYS A 39 -22.90 5.28 -21.24
C LYS A 39 -23.20 6.57 -20.48
N SER A 40 -22.65 6.74 -19.27
CA SER A 40 -22.86 7.94 -18.45
C SER A 40 -21.65 8.89 -18.46
N PRO A 41 -21.86 10.20 -18.32
CA PRO A 41 -20.78 11.18 -18.19
C PRO A 41 -19.83 10.89 -17.03
N GLU A 42 -20.35 10.51 -15.86
CA GLU A 42 -19.58 10.21 -14.65
C GLU A 42 -18.68 8.99 -14.86
N ALA A 43 -19.19 7.97 -15.56
CA ALA A 43 -18.41 6.79 -15.91
C ALA A 43 -17.31 7.11 -16.93
N ARG A 44 -17.53 8.09 -17.83
CA ARG A 44 -16.53 8.56 -18.77
C ARG A 44 -15.41 9.34 -18.09
N GLU A 45 -15.76 10.23 -17.18
CA GLU A 45 -14.79 10.96 -16.38
C GLU A 45 -13.95 10.01 -15.52
N SER A 46 -14.59 9.08 -14.82
CA SER A 46 -13.90 8.05 -14.02
C SER A 46 -12.94 7.21 -14.85
N LEU A 47 -13.35 6.79 -16.05
CA LEU A 47 -12.51 6.02 -16.98
C LEU A 47 -11.30 6.85 -17.46
N ASN A 48 -11.52 8.11 -17.83
CA ASN A 48 -10.45 9.00 -18.28
C ASN A 48 -9.43 9.26 -17.16
N ALA A 49 -9.90 9.47 -15.93
CA ALA A 49 -9.04 9.63 -14.76
C ALA A 49 -8.20 8.37 -14.51
N LEU A 50 -8.79 7.18 -14.63
CA LEU A 50 -8.09 5.90 -14.49
C LEU A 50 -7.02 5.71 -15.57
N ILE A 51 -7.36 5.97 -16.84
CA ILE A 51 -6.40 5.89 -17.96
C ILE A 51 -5.23 6.85 -17.75
N ARG A 52 -5.52 8.10 -17.36
CA ARG A 52 -4.48 9.09 -17.04
C ARG A 52 -3.57 8.60 -15.93
N TYR A 53 -4.13 8.11 -14.83
CA TYR A 53 -3.36 7.59 -13.70
C TYR A 53 -2.43 6.45 -14.12
N TYR A 54 -2.94 5.47 -14.90
CA TYR A 54 -2.13 4.36 -15.40
C TYR A 54 -1.04 4.80 -16.35
N ARG A 55 -1.30 5.77 -17.24
CA ARG A 55 -0.28 6.32 -18.14
C ARG A 55 0.84 7.04 -17.36
N GLU A 56 0.47 7.92 -16.43
CA GLU A 56 1.42 8.69 -15.62
C GLU A 56 2.27 7.81 -14.69
N ASN A 57 1.74 6.67 -14.27
CA ASN A 57 2.41 5.75 -13.34
C ASN A 57 2.92 4.46 -13.99
N ALA A 58 2.81 4.31 -15.32
CA ALA A 58 3.19 3.08 -16.01
C ALA A 58 4.63 2.63 -15.69
N SER A 59 5.57 3.59 -15.59
CA SER A 59 6.96 3.30 -15.24
C SER A 59 7.15 2.74 -13.82
N ARG A 60 6.21 3.05 -12.90
CA ARG A 60 6.19 2.56 -11.52
C ARG A 60 5.41 1.26 -11.36
N MET A 61 4.62 0.87 -12.36
CA MET A 61 3.74 -0.31 -12.31
C MET A 61 4.38 -1.57 -12.93
N ARG A 62 5.72 -1.69 -12.85
CA ARG A 62 6.48 -2.90 -13.25
C ARG A 62 6.35 -4.00 -12.20
N TYR A 63 5.11 -4.43 -11.96
CA TYR A 63 4.77 -5.34 -10.87
C TYR A 63 5.35 -6.74 -11.08
N ASP A 64 5.52 -7.19 -12.32
CA ASP A 64 6.18 -8.45 -12.65
C ASP A 64 7.64 -8.46 -12.15
N GLU A 65 8.36 -7.35 -12.33
CA GLU A 65 9.73 -7.16 -11.85
C GLU A 65 9.77 -7.17 -10.32
N TYR A 66 8.91 -6.39 -9.67
CA TYR A 66 8.86 -6.33 -8.21
C TYR A 66 8.50 -7.67 -7.58
N LEU A 67 7.50 -8.37 -8.12
CA LEU A 67 7.11 -9.70 -7.62
C LEU A 67 8.23 -10.73 -7.80
N ARG A 68 8.93 -10.70 -8.95
CA ARG A 68 10.09 -11.56 -9.19
C ARG A 68 11.26 -11.28 -8.23
N LEU A 69 11.43 -10.03 -7.80
CA LEU A 69 12.40 -9.64 -6.78
C LEU A 69 11.91 -9.89 -5.34
N GLY A 70 10.69 -10.41 -5.15
CA GLY A 70 10.11 -10.66 -3.84
C GLY A 70 9.59 -9.41 -3.14
N TYR A 71 9.46 -8.29 -3.83
CA TYR A 71 8.90 -7.06 -3.28
C TYR A 71 7.37 -7.08 -3.24
N GLY A 72 6.82 -6.51 -2.17
CA GLY A 72 5.39 -6.28 -2.06
C GLY A 72 4.91 -5.16 -2.98
N ILE A 73 3.87 -5.43 -3.77
CA ILE A 73 3.23 -4.45 -4.67
C ILE A 73 2.03 -3.73 -4.04
N GLY A 74 1.71 -4.05 -2.78
CA GLY A 74 0.59 -3.46 -2.03
C GLY A 74 1.04 -2.84 -0.72
N SER A 75 0.27 -1.86 -0.23
CA SER A 75 0.54 -1.15 1.03
C SER A 75 0.18 -1.95 2.29
N GLY A 76 -0.50 -3.10 2.16
CA GLY A 76 -1.07 -3.82 3.31
C GLY A 76 -0.05 -4.21 4.39
N ALA A 77 1.16 -4.62 4.02
CA ALA A 77 2.22 -4.92 4.99
C ALA A 77 2.65 -3.66 5.76
N VAL A 78 2.79 -2.53 5.07
CA VAL A 78 3.17 -1.23 5.66
C VAL A 78 2.04 -0.71 6.55
N GLU A 79 0.79 -0.79 6.10
CA GLU A 79 -0.39 -0.39 6.88
C GLU A 79 -0.56 -1.24 8.14
N SER A 80 -0.34 -2.55 8.02
CA SER A 80 -0.34 -3.47 9.17
C SER A 80 0.76 -3.11 10.15
N ALA A 81 1.99 -2.88 9.67
CA ALA A 81 3.10 -2.44 10.51
C ALA A 81 2.78 -1.12 11.22
N HIS A 82 2.24 -0.12 10.51
CA HIS A 82 1.80 1.14 11.11
C HIS A 82 0.73 0.90 12.19
N LYS A 83 -0.25 0.04 11.94
CA LYS A 83 -1.31 -0.29 12.90
C LYS A 83 -0.76 -0.95 14.17
N GLN A 84 0.13 -1.93 14.02
CA GLN A 84 0.62 -2.75 15.15
C GLN A 84 1.76 -2.08 15.92
N VAL A 85 2.73 -1.53 15.19
CA VAL A 85 3.94 -0.93 15.77
C VAL A 85 3.65 0.46 16.34
N VAL A 86 2.99 1.32 15.56
CA VAL A 86 2.79 2.74 15.92
C VAL A 86 1.43 2.93 16.58
N HIS A 87 0.35 2.73 15.82
CA HIS A 87 -0.98 3.18 16.23
C HIS A 87 -1.45 2.56 17.55
N ALA A 88 -1.28 1.25 17.70
CA ALA A 88 -1.67 0.51 18.89
C ALA A 88 -1.01 0.99 20.19
N ARG A 89 0.16 1.66 20.11
CA ARG A 89 0.85 2.18 21.30
C ARG A 89 0.82 3.70 21.45
N PHE A 90 0.85 4.42 20.34
CA PHE A 90 1.11 5.86 20.34
C PHE A 90 -0.15 6.72 20.24
N ARG A 91 -1.30 6.13 19.85
CA ARG A 91 -2.55 6.88 19.63
C ARG A 91 -3.68 6.52 20.59
N GLN A 92 -3.37 6.31 21.86
CA GLN A 92 -4.38 6.11 22.90
C GLN A 92 -4.68 7.41 23.66
N ALA A 93 -5.78 7.43 24.40
CA ALA A 93 -6.24 8.62 25.13
C ALA A 93 -5.18 9.12 26.13
N GLY A 94 -4.99 10.44 26.18
CA GLY A 94 -4.10 11.10 27.13
C GLY A 94 -2.59 10.94 26.84
N MET A 95 -2.21 10.24 25.78
CA MET A 95 -0.79 10.02 25.49
C MET A 95 -0.13 11.25 24.87
N ARG A 96 0.99 11.67 25.47
CA ARG A 96 1.89 12.70 24.95
C ARG A 96 3.30 12.14 24.94
N TRP A 97 4.00 12.34 23.83
CA TRP A 97 5.35 11.82 23.65
C TRP A 97 6.26 12.94 23.18
N SER A 98 7.44 13.04 23.79
CA SER A 98 8.55 13.72 23.12
C SER A 98 9.03 12.86 21.96
N GLU A 99 9.60 13.48 20.93
CA GLU A 99 10.14 12.73 19.78
C GLU A 99 11.19 11.70 20.21
N ALA A 100 12.09 12.09 21.12
CA ALA A 100 13.11 11.20 21.67
C ALA A 100 12.49 10.01 22.44
N GLY A 101 11.44 10.27 23.24
CA GLY A 101 10.71 9.23 23.96
C GLY A 101 9.99 8.28 23.00
N ALA A 102 9.34 8.82 21.97
CA ALA A 102 8.64 8.02 20.97
C ALA A 102 9.58 7.13 20.18
N ARG A 103 10.73 7.65 19.75
CA ARG A 103 11.73 6.88 19.00
C ARG A 103 12.27 5.69 19.81
N ARG A 104 12.54 5.88 21.10
CA ARG A 104 12.99 4.81 22.01
C ARG A 104 11.92 3.74 22.18
N LEU A 105 10.68 4.16 22.43
CA LEU A 105 9.58 3.22 22.62
C LEU A 105 9.21 2.47 21.33
N LEU A 106 9.32 3.11 20.16
CA LEU A 106 9.19 2.43 18.87
C LEU A 106 10.25 1.35 18.70
N ALA A 107 11.51 1.64 19.02
CA ALA A 107 12.58 0.66 18.94
C ALA A 107 12.31 -0.55 19.85
N LEU A 108 11.92 -0.32 21.11
CA LEU A 108 11.51 -1.40 22.02
C LEU A 108 10.31 -2.19 21.49
N ARG A 109 9.35 -1.53 20.86
CA ARG A 109 8.17 -2.18 20.30
C ARG A 109 8.50 -3.03 19.08
N LEU A 110 9.48 -2.63 18.27
CA LEU A 110 10.01 -3.47 17.19
C LEU A 110 10.68 -4.73 17.75
N LEU A 111 11.52 -4.60 18.79
CA LEU A 111 12.12 -5.76 19.45
C LEU A 111 11.06 -6.71 20.03
N LEU A 112 10.03 -6.16 20.68
CA LEU A 112 8.94 -6.95 21.24
C LEU A 112 8.16 -7.71 20.16
N LEU A 113 7.78 -7.04 19.07
CA LEU A 113 6.93 -7.64 18.03
C LEU A 113 7.67 -8.64 17.14
N ASN A 114 8.99 -8.51 17.02
CA ASN A 114 9.84 -9.45 16.30
C ASN A 114 10.47 -10.51 17.22
N GLU A 115 10.27 -10.43 18.54
CA GLU A 115 10.89 -11.29 19.55
C GLU A 115 12.45 -11.20 19.58
N ASP A 116 13.01 -10.11 19.04
CA ASP A 116 14.45 -9.92 18.80
C ASP A 116 15.18 -9.24 19.97
N TRP A 117 14.96 -9.69 21.21
CA TRP A 117 15.54 -9.03 22.40
C TRP A 117 17.07 -9.02 22.42
N GLY A 118 17.74 -9.90 21.69
CA GLY A 118 19.21 -9.91 21.54
C GLY A 118 19.78 -8.62 20.93
N LEU A 119 18.98 -7.86 20.17
CA LEU A 119 19.38 -6.58 19.59
C LEU A 119 19.27 -5.40 20.57
N LEU A 120 18.78 -5.63 21.80
CA LEU A 120 18.63 -4.58 22.80
C LEU A 120 19.94 -3.83 23.08
N ASN A 121 21.06 -4.56 23.11
CA ASN A 121 22.39 -3.98 23.34
C ASN A 121 22.88 -3.08 22.19
N GLN A 122 22.29 -3.21 21.00
CA GLN A 122 22.60 -2.38 19.84
C GLN A 122 21.77 -1.09 19.82
N LEU A 123 20.67 -1.03 20.58
CA LEU A 123 19.96 0.22 20.81
C LEU A 123 20.86 1.11 21.67
N ARG A 124 21.57 2.05 21.01
CA ARG A 124 22.31 3.12 21.69
C ARG A 124 21.34 3.98 22.48
N MET A 125 21.02 3.55 23.70
CA MET A 125 20.30 4.34 24.66
C MET A 125 21.24 5.47 25.11
N VAL A 126 20.92 6.70 24.72
CA VAL A 126 21.59 7.89 25.26
C VAL A 126 21.45 7.81 26.78
N ARG A 127 22.57 7.87 27.50
CA ARG A 127 22.60 7.93 28.97
C ARG A 127 21.59 8.99 29.42
N LEU A 128 20.65 8.60 30.27
CA LEU A 128 19.85 9.58 31.01
C LEU A 128 20.86 10.40 31.81
N ALA A 129 20.95 11.71 31.51
CA ALA A 129 21.68 12.62 32.37
C ALA A 129 21.05 12.53 33.77
N ALA A 130 21.89 12.30 34.77
CA ALA A 130 21.52 12.24 36.18
C ALA A 130 21.06 13.62 36.68
#